data_AF-A0ABD3L128-F1
#
_entry.id   AF-A0ABD3L128-F1
#
_cell.length_a   1.000
_cell.length_b   1.000
_cell.length_c   1.000
_cell.angle_alpha   90.00
_cell.angle_beta   90.00
_cell.angle_gamma   90.00
#
_symmetry.space_group_name_H-M   'P 1'
#
loop_
_entity.id
_entity.type
_entity.pdbx_description
1 polymer ?
#
loop_
_entity_poly.entity_id
_entity_poly.type
_entity_poly.pdbx_seq_one_letter_code
_entity_poly.pdbx_strand_id
1 'polypeptide(L)'
;MGEVAIEGPGFQHFDAENLQHASYKESQMDNEFAVLQQMNGEQMPIETSKGDASATKLLESGHMQYGCPHYRRRCRIRAPCCNEIFDCRHCHNDAKNNINVNQKQRHELPRHQVQQVVCSLCGTEQEVRQVCINCGVCMGKYFCGTCKLFDDDTSKKQYHCNGCGICRIGGRENFFHCYKCGCCYSILLKNSHPCVEGAMHHDCPVCFEVKLCDLMVIMCALQWMYILTVVEMVMCSFYSIREMT
;
A
#
# COMPACT_ATOMS: atom_id res chain seq x y z
N MET A 1 7.88 53.27 -28.91
CA MET A 1 6.95 54.42 -29.04
C MET A 1 6.79 54.71 -30.52
N GLY A 2 5.54 54.88 -30.96
CA GLY A 2 5.07 55.12 -32.33
C GLY A 2 4.23 53.94 -32.84
N GLU A 3 3.04 54.07 -33.41
CA GLU A 3 2.08 55.16 -33.73
C GLU A 3 0.74 54.43 -34.00
N VAL A 4 -0.38 54.73 -33.32
CA VAL A 4 -1.54 55.61 -33.65
C VAL A 4 -2.51 55.14 -34.78
N ALA A 5 -3.74 54.81 -34.34
CA ALA A 5 -5.10 54.98 -34.92
C ALA A 5 -5.50 54.20 -36.21
N ILE A 6 -6.76 53.98 -36.61
CA ILE A 6 -7.99 54.81 -36.63
C ILE A 6 -9.26 53.90 -36.85
N GLU A 7 -10.38 54.26 -36.19
CA GLU A 7 -11.84 54.13 -36.47
C GLU A 7 -12.56 52.84 -36.95
N GLY A 8 -13.78 52.64 -36.42
CA GLY A 8 -14.82 51.69 -36.90
C GLY A 8 -15.86 52.34 -37.82
N PRO A 9 -16.83 51.58 -38.37
CA PRO A 9 -18.24 51.87 -38.07
C PRO A 9 -19.23 50.65 -38.10
N GLY A 10 -20.36 50.80 -37.39
CA GLY A 10 -21.73 50.57 -37.91
C GLY A 10 -22.30 49.15 -38.16
N PHE A 11 -23.02 48.64 -37.15
CA PHE A 11 -24.32 47.92 -37.16
C PHE A 11 -24.81 47.10 -38.39
N GLN A 12 -25.14 45.81 -38.18
CA GLN A 12 -26.42 45.19 -38.59
C GLN A 12 -26.63 43.82 -37.90
N HIS A 13 -27.89 43.54 -37.56
CA HIS A 13 -28.43 42.48 -36.71
C HIS A 13 -28.90 41.29 -37.58
N PHE A 14 -28.70 40.04 -37.14
CA PHE A 14 -29.66 38.91 -37.09
C PHE A 14 -28.97 37.53 -36.94
N ASP A 15 -29.22 36.94 -35.76
CA ASP A 15 -29.45 35.55 -35.35
C ASP A 15 -28.45 34.38 -35.54
N ALA A 16 -28.18 33.76 -34.37
CA ALA A 16 -27.99 32.34 -34.00
C ALA A 16 -26.77 31.59 -34.62
N GLU A 17 -25.84 30.96 -33.89
CA GLU A 17 -25.88 30.23 -32.61
C GLU A 17 -24.49 30.17 -31.93
N ASN A 18 -24.48 29.78 -30.65
CA ASN A 18 -23.38 29.27 -29.80
C ASN A 18 -22.34 30.25 -29.19
N LEU A 19 -22.44 30.48 -27.87
CA LEU A 19 -21.58 29.87 -26.82
C LEU A 19 -21.71 30.62 -25.47
N GLN A 20 -21.92 29.83 -24.42
CA GLN A 20 -21.40 29.96 -23.04
C GLN A 20 -21.99 30.94 -21.99
N HIS A 21 -22.37 30.28 -20.89
CA HIS A 21 -22.12 30.59 -19.47
C HIS A 21 -23.15 31.38 -18.64
N ALA A 22 -23.41 30.80 -17.45
CA ALA A 22 -24.09 31.31 -16.24
C ALA A 22 -25.62 31.49 -16.35
N SER A 23 -26.50 31.15 -15.40
CA SER A 23 -26.42 30.58 -14.05
C SER A 23 -27.86 30.36 -13.51
N TYR A 24 -28.02 29.60 -12.42
CA TYR A 24 -29.16 29.51 -11.47
C TYR A 24 -30.43 28.65 -11.75
N LYS A 25 -30.44 27.51 -11.01
CA LYS A 25 -31.45 26.90 -10.10
C LYS A 25 -32.81 26.30 -10.56
N GLU A 26 -32.95 25.04 -10.12
CA GLU A 26 -34.09 24.28 -9.55
C GLU A 26 -35.33 23.95 -10.39
N SER A 27 -35.54 22.65 -10.66
CA SER A 27 -36.78 21.90 -10.36
C SER A 27 -36.61 20.39 -10.68
N GLN A 28 -37.56 19.60 -10.19
CA GLN A 28 -37.50 18.18 -9.78
C GLN A 28 -37.66 17.13 -10.89
N MET A 29 -37.25 15.87 -10.56
CA MET A 29 -37.76 14.56 -11.06
C MET A 29 -37.56 14.25 -12.56
N ASP A 30 -37.05 13.11 -13.04
CA ASP A 30 -36.79 11.76 -12.53
C ASP A 30 -35.78 11.03 -13.44
N ASN A 31 -35.04 10.08 -12.84
CA ASN A 31 -34.55 8.77 -13.35
C ASN A 31 -34.12 8.63 -14.83
N GLU A 32 -32.96 8.10 -15.22
CA GLU A 32 -32.16 7.00 -14.66
C GLU A 32 -30.85 6.88 -15.49
N PHE A 33 -29.81 6.25 -14.93
CA PHE A 33 -28.64 5.65 -15.62
C PHE A 33 -27.30 6.42 -15.63
N ALA A 34 -26.49 6.31 -14.55
CA ALA A 34 -25.03 6.02 -14.56
C ALA A 34 -24.34 6.15 -13.16
N VAL A 35 -24.01 5.01 -12.53
CA VAL A 35 -22.66 4.55 -12.12
C VAL A 35 -21.63 5.58 -11.55
N LEU A 36 -21.39 5.57 -10.21
CA LEU A 36 -20.09 5.41 -9.47
C LEU A 36 -19.96 6.19 -8.13
N GLN A 37 -19.32 5.50 -7.18
CA GLN A 37 -18.67 5.96 -5.93
C GLN A 37 -19.55 6.24 -4.69
N GLN A 38 -19.48 5.30 -3.73
CA GLN A 38 -19.07 5.51 -2.33
C GLN A 38 -19.33 4.21 -1.54
N MET A 39 -18.28 3.50 -1.12
CA MET A 39 -18.39 2.45 -0.11
C MET A 39 -17.36 2.71 0.98
N ASN A 40 -17.68 3.72 1.79
CA ASN A 40 -17.08 3.90 3.10
C ASN A 40 -17.59 2.80 4.04
N GLY A 41 -16.68 2.27 4.85
CA GLY A 41 -17.03 1.39 5.94
C GLY A 41 -17.76 2.18 7.01
N GLU A 42 -19.07 1.99 7.09
CA GLU A 42 -19.88 2.26 8.26
C GLU A 42 -20.57 0.95 8.65
N GLN A 43 -20.43 0.61 9.93
CA GLN A 43 -21.03 -0.58 10.52
C GLN A 43 -22.56 -0.44 10.47
N MET A 44 -23.24 -1.41 9.86
CA MET A 44 -24.67 -1.57 10.07
C MET A 44 -24.92 -2.21 11.45
N PRO A 45 -25.81 -1.66 12.29
CA PRO A 45 -26.27 -2.36 13.49
C PRO A 45 -27.26 -3.44 13.05
N ILE A 46 -26.92 -4.71 13.31
CA ILE A 46 -27.79 -5.85 13.04
C ILE A 46 -28.79 -5.96 14.19
N GLU A 47 -30.05 -5.62 13.92
CA GLU A 47 -31.17 -6.03 14.78
C GLU A 47 -31.34 -7.55 14.67
N THR A 48 -31.22 -8.21 15.81
CA THR A 48 -31.12 -9.67 15.91
C THR A 48 -32.50 -10.31 15.79
N SER A 49 -32.73 -11.00 14.67
CA SER A 49 -33.75 -12.05 14.56
C SER A 49 -33.08 -13.43 14.65
N LYS A 50 -33.76 -14.39 15.27
CA LYS A 50 -33.23 -15.69 15.76
C LYS A 50 -32.71 -16.69 14.69
N GLY A 51 -32.31 -16.24 13.49
CA GLY A 51 -31.72 -17.06 12.41
C GLY A 51 -30.18 -16.99 12.29
N ASP A 52 -29.51 -16.10 13.03
CA ASP A 52 -28.15 -15.63 12.68
C ASP A 52 -26.98 -16.41 13.33
N ALA A 53 -27.26 -17.22 14.35
CA ALA A 53 -26.23 -17.94 15.10
C ALA A 53 -25.55 -19.05 14.27
N SER A 54 -26.27 -19.64 13.31
CA SER A 54 -25.75 -20.72 12.46
C SER A 54 -24.81 -20.20 11.37
N ALA A 55 -25.17 -19.08 10.73
CA ALA A 55 -24.36 -18.46 9.67
C ALA A 55 -23.04 -17.91 10.21
N THR A 56 -23.06 -17.28 11.39
CA THR A 56 -21.86 -16.77 12.07
C THR A 56 -20.88 -17.90 12.40
N LYS A 57 -21.39 -19.05 12.85
CA LYS A 57 -20.56 -20.23 13.19
C LYS A 57 -19.80 -20.79 11.98
N LEU A 58 -20.42 -20.78 10.79
CA LEU A 58 -19.77 -21.24 9.56
C LEU A 58 -18.64 -20.30 9.13
N LEU A 59 -18.85 -18.98 9.19
CA LEU A 59 -17.84 -17.98 8.84
C LEU A 59 -16.59 -18.05 9.73
N GLU A 60 -16.76 -18.38 11.01
CA GLU A 60 -15.70 -18.40 12.01
C GLU A 60 -15.00 -19.75 12.18
N SER A 61 -15.43 -20.76 11.44
CA SER A 61 -14.82 -22.09 11.50
C SER A 61 -13.32 -22.01 11.20
N GLY A 62 -12.47 -22.59 12.05
CA GLY A 62 -11.01 -22.55 11.89
C GLY A 62 -10.35 -21.22 12.25
N HIS A 63 -11.04 -20.31 12.96
CA HIS A 63 -10.47 -19.03 13.37
C HIS A 63 -9.15 -19.15 14.12
N MET A 64 -8.10 -18.46 13.64
CA MET A 64 -6.73 -18.48 14.20
C MET A 64 -6.01 -19.85 14.22
N GLN A 65 -6.62 -20.90 13.68
CA GLN A 65 -6.08 -22.26 13.71
C GLN A 65 -5.11 -22.56 12.56
N TYR A 66 -5.08 -21.71 11.52
CA TYR A 66 -4.24 -21.94 10.33
C TYR A 66 -3.47 -20.69 9.89
N GLY A 67 -2.58 -20.91 8.92
CA GLY A 67 -1.63 -19.94 8.42
C GLY A 67 -0.20 -20.34 8.78
N CYS A 68 0.66 -19.34 8.94
CA CYS A 68 2.08 -19.51 9.18
C CYS A 68 2.55 -18.49 10.25
N PRO A 69 3.85 -18.49 10.64
CA PRO A 69 4.37 -17.49 11.56
C PRO A 69 4.19 -16.03 11.08
N HIS A 70 4.07 -15.79 9.78
CA HIS A 70 3.89 -14.46 9.20
C HIS A 70 2.44 -13.94 9.33
N TYR A 71 1.46 -14.78 8.99
CA TYR A 71 0.04 -14.41 8.94
C TYR A 71 -0.84 -15.58 9.39
N ARG A 72 -1.87 -15.27 10.19
CA ARG A 72 -2.91 -16.25 10.55
C ARG A 72 -3.99 -16.18 9.49
N ARG A 73 -4.22 -17.24 8.74
CA ARG A 73 -5.18 -17.22 7.63
C ARG A 73 -5.65 -18.61 7.27
N ARG A 74 -6.89 -18.71 6.79
CA ARG A 74 -7.55 -19.97 6.39
C ARG A 74 -7.46 -20.24 4.89
N CYS A 75 -6.44 -19.71 4.22
CA CYS A 75 -6.15 -19.97 2.81
C CYS A 75 -4.65 -19.99 2.51
N ARG A 76 -4.29 -20.74 1.47
CA ARG A 76 -2.97 -20.75 0.83
C ARG A 76 -3.03 -20.02 -0.50
N ILE A 77 -1.92 -19.46 -0.96
CA ILE A 77 -1.83 -18.77 -2.26
C ILE A 77 -1.24 -19.72 -3.29
N ARG A 78 -1.74 -19.66 -4.53
CA ARG A 78 -1.03 -20.21 -5.68
C ARG A 78 -0.13 -19.13 -6.27
N ALA A 79 1.17 -19.37 -6.27
CA ALA A 79 2.16 -18.44 -6.74
C ALA A 79 2.12 -18.35 -8.27
N PRO A 80 1.81 -17.19 -8.89
CA PRO A 80 1.71 -17.08 -10.35
C PRO A 80 3.06 -17.24 -11.07
N CYS A 81 4.18 -17.07 -10.35
CA CYS A 81 5.53 -17.19 -10.90
C CYS A 81 5.97 -18.65 -11.11
N CYS A 82 5.48 -19.59 -10.30
CA CYS A 82 5.93 -20.99 -10.33
C CYS A 82 4.79 -22.03 -10.19
N ASN A 83 3.54 -21.58 -10.06
CA ASN A 83 2.33 -22.40 -9.88
C ASN A 83 2.31 -23.31 -8.63
N GLU A 84 3.28 -23.13 -7.74
CA GLU A 84 3.35 -23.81 -6.44
C GLU A 84 2.46 -23.13 -5.38
N ILE A 85 2.09 -23.88 -4.35
CA ILE A 85 1.15 -23.44 -3.30
C ILE A 85 1.92 -23.14 -2.02
N PHE A 86 1.68 -21.96 -1.45
CA PHE A 86 2.36 -21.50 -0.23
C PHE A 86 1.40 -20.90 0.80
N ASP A 87 1.79 -20.99 2.08
CA ASP A 87 1.06 -20.38 3.18
C ASP A 87 1.18 -18.87 3.25
N CYS A 88 2.07 -18.19 2.53
CA CYS A 88 2.04 -16.76 2.24
C CYS A 88 3.17 -16.38 1.28
N ARG A 89 3.24 -15.09 0.90
CA ARG A 89 4.34 -14.57 0.07
C ARG A 89 5.71 -14.69 0.74
N HIS A 90 5.77 -14.54 2.07
CA HIS A 90 7.03 -14.65 2.81
C HIS A 90 7.50 -16.10 2.81
N CYS A 91 6.63 -17.06 3.13
CA CYS A 91 6.93 -18.48 3.00
C CYS A 91 7.38 -18.87 1.58
N HIS A 92 6.77 -18.30 0.53
CA HIS A 92 7.26 -18.49 -0.84
C HIS A 92 8.69 -17.95 -1.00
N ASN A 93 8.93 -16.69 -0.66
CA ASN A 93 10.22 -16.04 -0.87
C ASN A 93 11.33 -16.72 -0.04
N ASP A 94 11.04 -17.12 1.19
CA ASP A 94 11.97 -17.85 2.05
C ASP A 94 12.36 -19.20 1.43
N ALA A 95 11.38 -19.91 0.86
CA ALA A 95 11.62 -21.18 0.19
C ALA A 95 12.41 -21.00 -1.12
N LYS A 96 12.09 -19.98 -1.93
CA LYS A 96 12.70 -19.76 -3.25
C LYS A 96 14.05 -19.06 -3.19
N ASN A 97 14.33 -18.27 -2.16
CA ASN A 97 15.59 -17.53 -2.01
C ASN A 97 16.57 -18.18 -1.02
N ASN A 98 16.30 -19.41 -0.57
CA ASN A 98 17.23 -20.16 0.27
C ASN A 98 18.57 -20.40 -0.46
N ILE A 99 19.68 -20.40 0.29
CA ILE A 99 21.03 -20.61 -0.25
C ILE A 99 21.17 -21.93 -1.03
N ASN A 100 20.42 -22.95 -0.63
CA ASN A 100 20.43 -24.28 -1.23
C ASN A 100 19.66 -24.35 -2.56
N VAL A 101 18.92 -23.30 -2.93
CA VAL A 101 18.18 -23.22 -4.20
C VAL A 101 19.11 -22.71 -5.29
N ASN A 102 19.05 -23.36 -6.46
CA ASN A 102 19.78 -22.94 -7.64
C ASN A 102 19.49 -21.47 -7.95
N GLN A 103 20.54 -20.68 -8.20
CA GLN A 103 20.41 -19.24 -8.43
C GLN A 103 19.40 -18.90 -9.53
N LYS A 104 19.28 -19.72 -10.58
CA LYS A 104 18.32 -19.51 -11.68
C LYS A 104 16.86 -19.69 -11.28
N GLN A 105 16.61 -20.35 -10.15
CA GLN A 105 15.27 -20.59 -9.62
C GLN A 105 14.90 -19.61 -8.50
N ARG A 106 15.81 -18.73 -8.08
CA ARG A 106 15.52 -17.71 -7.06
C ARG A 106 14.66 -16.61 -7.67
N HIS A 107 13.56 -16.30 -6.99
CA HIS A 107 12.63 -15.26 -7.40
C HIS A 107 11.71 -14.89 -6.24
N GLU A 108 11.16 -13.68 -6.33
CA GLU A 108 10.12 -13.24 -5.41
C GLU A 108 8.73 -13.45 -5.99
N LEU A 109 7.76 -13.64 -5.10
CA LEU A 109 6.35 -13.69 -5.48
C LEU A 109 5.84 -12.30 -5.88
N PRO A 110 5.29 -12.11 -7.09
CA PRO A 110 4.68 -10.85 -7.51
C PRO A 110 3.32 -10.67 -6.81
N ARG A 111 3.33 -10.03 -5.63
CA ARG A 111 2.18 -9.98 -4.69
C ARG A 111 0.85 -9.53 -5.29
N HIS A 112 0.86 -8.60 -6.25
CA HIS A 112 -0.37 -8.06 -6.85
C HIS A 112 -0.94 -8.95 -7.96
N GLN A 113 -0.15 -9.89 -8.47
CA GLN A 113 -0.54 -10.78 -9.57
C GLN A 113 -1.15 -12.10 -9.07
N VAL A 114 -1.26 -12.31 -7.76
CA VAL A 114 -1.93 -13.50 -7.21
C VAL A 114 -3.43 -13.42 -7.52
N GLN A 115 -3.92 -14.43 -8.24
CA GLN A 115 -5.32 -14.55 -8.64
C GLN A 115 -6.03 -15.72 -7.95
N GLN A 116 -5.33 -16.81 -7.66
CA GLN A 116 -5.89 -18.03 -7.08
C GLN A 116 -5.47 -18.24 -5.62
N VAL A 117 -6.41 -18.72 -4.80
CA VAL A 117 -6.19 -19.18 -3.42
C VAL A 117 -6.84 -20.53 -3.20
N VAL A 118 -6.28 -21.30 -2.27
CA VAL A 118 -6.78 -22.62 -1.87
C VAL A 118 -7.25 -22.56 -0.43
N CYS A 119 -8.52 -22.88 -0.17
CA CYS A 119 -9.08 -22.91 1.17
C CYS A 119 -8.36 -23.95 2.04
N SER A 120 -7.95 -23.58 3.24
CA SER A 120 -7.26 -24.50 4.15
C SER A 120 -8.20 -25.48 4.87
N LEU A 121 -9.51 -25.20 4.87
CA LEU A 121 -10.51 -26.06 5.52
C LEU A 121 -11.05 -27.15 4.59
N CYS A 122 -11.47 -26.76 3.38
CA CYS A 122 -12.12 -27.68 2.44
C CYS A 122 -11.26 -28.01 1.21
N GLY A 123 -10.11 -27.36 1.03
CA GLY A 123 -9.22 -27.62 -0.11
C GLY A 123 -9.67 -27.01 -1.44
N THR A 124 -10.81 -26.31 -1.50
CA THR A 124 -11.29 -25.66 -2.73
C THR A 124 -10.31 -24.61 -3.22
N GLU A 125 -9.90 -24.73 -4.48
CA GLU A 125 -9.18 -23.70 -5.22
C GLU A 125 -10.18 -22.74 -5.88
N GLN A 126 -9.91 -21.45 -5.77
CA GLN A 126 -10.82 -20.39 -6.21
C GLN A 126 -10.09 -19.06 -6.43
N GLU A 127 -10.76 -18.16 -7.16
CA GLU A 127 -10.36 -16.76 -7.25
C GLU A 127 -10.23 -16.10 -5.87
N VAL A 128 -9.32 -15.13 -5.77
CA VAL A 128 -9.11 -14.34 -4.55
C VAL A 128 -10.41 -13.65 -4.13
N ARG A 129 -10.98 -14.16 -3.03
CA ARG A 129 -12.15 -13.61 -2.34
C ARG A 129 -11.97 -13.82 -0.85
N GLN A 130 -12.59 -12.98 -0.03
CA GLN A 130 -12.49 -13.12 1.42
C GLN A 130 -13.18 -14.40 1.92
N VAL A 131 -14.28 -14.83 1.28
CA VAL A 131 -15.07 -15.99 1.71
C VAL A 131 -14.86 -17.14 0.75
N CYS A 132 -14.74 -18.36 1.29
CA CYS A 132 -14.64 -19.56 0.48
C CYS A 132 -15.97 -19.82 -0.26
N ILE A 133 -15.90 -20.06 -1.58
CA ILE A 133 -17.09 -20.27 -2.41
C ILE A 133 -17.79 -21.61 -2.13
N ASN A 134 -17.07 -22.57 -1.56
CA ASN A 134 -17.59 -23.92 -1.31
C ASN A 134 -18.09 -24.08 0.12
N CYS A 135 -17.22 -23.85 1.12
CA CYS A 135 -17.60 -24.07 2.53
C CYS A 135 -18.08 -22.80 3.26
N GLY A 136 -18.08 -21.63 2.61
CA GLY A 136 -18.58 -20.39 3.21
C GLY A 136 -17.73 -19.81 4.34
N VAL A 137 -16.55 -20.38 4.65
CA VAL A 137 -15.69 -19.84 5.70
C VAL A 137 -15.08 -18.50 5.27
N CYS A 138 -15.02 -17.53 6.18
CA CYS A 138 -14.23 -16.32 5.97
C CYS A 138 -12.74 -16.69 6.02
N MET A 139 -11.92 -16.44 5.02
CA MET A 139 -10.52 -16.91 4.95
C MET A 139 -9.51 -16.00 5.68
N GLY A 140 -9.93 -14.80 6.09
CA GLY A 140 -9.15 -13.87 6.90
C GLY A 140 -10.05 -12.75 7.41
N LYS A 141 -10.04 -12.47 8.73
CA LYS A 141 -10.84 -11.38 9.31
C LYS A 141 -10.50 -10.02 8.70
N TYR A 142 -9.20 -9.72 8.55
CA TYR A 142 -8.71 -8.67 7.69
C TYR A 142 -8.46 -9.22 6.28
N PHE A 143 -9.02 -8.54 5.28
CA PHE A 143 -8.79 -8.83 3.88
C PHE A 143 -8.48 -7.54 3.10
N CYS A 144 -7.41 -7.56 2.31
CA CYS A 144 -7.12 -6.51 1.34
C CYS A 144 -7.07 -7.08 -0.07
N GLY A 145 -8.06 -6.72 -0.89
CA GLY A 145 -8.15 -7.14 -2.29
C GLY A 145 -7.03 -6.63 -3.19
N THR A 146 -6.47 -5.44 -2.90
CA THR A 146 -5.33 -4.88 -3.65
C THR A 146 -4.05 -5.66 -3.37
N CYS A 147 -3.73 -5.89 -2.10
CA CYS A 147 -2.51 -6.59 -1.70
C CYS A 147 -2.64 -8.11 -1.66
N LYS A 148 -3.85 -8.66 -1.86
CA LYS A 148 -4.18 -10.08 -1.71
C LYS A 148 -3.78 -10.62 -0.32
N LEU A 149 -3.91 -9.77 0.70
CA LEU A 149 -3.53 -10.06 2.09
C LEU A 149 -4.73 -10.57 2.87
N PHE A 150 -4.53 -11.65 3.62
CA PHE A 150 -5.49 -12.26 4.54
C PHE A 150 -4.80 -12.40 5.89
N ASP A 151 -5.41 -11.88 6.95
CA ASP A 151 -4.92 -12.07 8.32
C ASP A 151 -6.11 -12.13 9.27
N ASP A 152 -6.16 -13.13 10.13
CA ASP A 152 -7.14 -13.27 11.21
C ASP A 152 -6.74 -12.48 12.44
N ASP A 153 -5.44 -12.25 12.60
CA ASP A 153 -4.92 -11.49 13.72
C ASP A 153 -5.11 -9.99 13.48
N THR A 154 -6.32 -9.49 13.74
CA THR A 154 -6.67 -8.07 13.60
C THR A 154 -6.08 -7.19 14.71
N SER A 155 -5.41 -7.78 15.72
CA SER A 155 -4.77 -7.01 16.80
C SER A 155 -3.66 -6.09 16.29
N LYS A 156 -3.03 -6.45 15.16
CA LYS A 156 -2.01 -5.64 14.47
C LYS A 156 -2.58 -4.36 13.84
N LYS A 157 -3.91 -4.22 13.78
CA LYS A 157 -4.61 -3.08 13.16
C LYS A 157 -4.09 -2.79 11.74
N GLN A 158 -4.13 -3.81 10.88
CA GLN A 158 -3.69 -3.70 9.49
C GLN A 158 -4.55 -2.68 8.74
N TYR A 159 -3.94 -1.94 7.84
CA TYR A 159 -4.67 -1.04 6.93
C TYR A 159 -3.94 -0.90 5.60
N HIS A 160 -4.68 -0.73 4.51
CA HIS A 160 -4.10 -0.44 3.21
C HIS A 160 -3.84 1.07 3.04
N CYS A 161 -2.60 1.44 2.75
CA CYS A 161 -2.27 2.81 2.35
C CYS A 161 -2.28 2.93 0.82
N ASN A 162 -3.22 3.70 0.28
CA ASN A 162 -3.33 3.93 -1.17
C ASN A 162 -2.07 4.61 -1.74
N GLY A 163 -1.51 5.59 -1.02
CA GLY A 163 -0.30 6.30 -1.47
C GLY A 163 0.94 5.40 -1.56
N CYS A 164 1.08 4.42 -0.66
CA CYS A 164 2.17 3.44 -0.76
C CYS A 164 1.82 2.19 -1.60
N GLY A 165 0.54 1.99 -1.92
CA GLY A 165 0.05 0.77 -2.58
C GLY A 165 0.24 -0.52 -1.76
N ILE A 166 0.41 -0.43 -0.43
CA ILE A 166 0.67 -1.58 0.45
C ILE A 166 -0.08 -1.53 1.76
N CYS A 167 -0.32 -2.71 2.33
CA CYS A 167 -0.78 -2.83 3.71
C CYS A 167 0.33 -2.48 4.70
N ARG A 168 -0.03 -1.69 5.71
CA ARG A 168 0.76 -1.33 6.89
C ARG A 168 0.04 -1.84 8.14
N ILE A 169 0.68 -1.72 9.30
CA ILE A 169 0.14 -2.11 10.60
C ILE A 169 0.12 -0.90 11.54
N GLY A 170 -0.59 -1.01 12.67
CA GLY A 170 -0.66 0.04 13.69
C GLY A 170 -1.87 0.97 13.62
N GLY A 171 -2.84 0.69 12.74
CA GLY A 171 -4.10 1.43 12.63
C GLY A 171 -4.01 2.63 11.71
N ARG A 172 -5.01 2.80 10.82
CA ARG A 172 -5.06 3.92 9.86
C ARG A 172 -5.08 5.27 10.58
N GLU A 173 -5.72 5.32 11.74
CA GLU A 173 -5.90 6.53 12.55
C GLU A 173 -4.59 7.10 13.09
N ASN A 174 -3.56 6.26 13.23
CA ASN A 174 -2.28 6.65 13.84
C ASN A 174 -1.25 7.13 12.82
N PHE A 175 -1.54 7.03 11.53
CA PHE A 175 -0.60 7.32 10.46
C PHE A 175 -1.22 8.20 9.38
N PHE A 176 -0.40 9.02 8.73
CA PHE A 176 -0.76 9.73 7.52
C PHE A 176 0.27 9.45 6.43
N HIS A 177 -0.15 9.53 5.17
CA HIS A 177 0.76 9.43 4.03
C HIS A 177 1.17 10.85 3.60
N CYS A 178 2.47 11.12 3.59
CA CYS A 178 3.02 12.33 3.00
C CYS A 178 3.32 12.07 1.52
N TYR A 179 2.54 12.66 0.62
CA TYR A 179 2.73 12.50 -0.83
C TYR A 179 4.02 13.14 -1.36
N LYS A 180 4.54 14.17 -0.69
CA LYS A 180 5.84 14.77 -1.03
C LYS A 180 7.00 13.81 -0.74
N CYS A 181 6.98 13.19 0.43
CA CYS A 181 7.99 12.19 0.79
C CYS A 181 7.76 10.83 0.11
N GLY A 182 6.51 10.51 -0.25
CA GLY A 182 6.08 9.20 -0.73
C GLY A 182 5.94 8.14 0.38
N CYS A 183 5.81 8.54 1.64
CA CYS A 183 5.82 7.61 2.79
C CYS A 183 4.78 7.87 3.88
N CYS A 184 4.48 6.80 4.62
CA CYS A 184 3.63 6.87 5.81
C CYS A 184 4.46 7.26 7.04
N TYR A 185 3.96 8.23 7.81
CA TYR A 185 4.51 8.63 9.10
C TYR A 185 3.43 8.61 10.17
N SER A 186 3.85 8.54 11.44
CA SER A 186 2.94 8.73 12.57
C SER A 186 2.28 10.11 12.49
N ILE A 187 0.99 10.19 12.86
CA ILE A 187 0.23 11.46 12.90
C ILE A 187 0.87 12.53 13.79
N LEU A 188 1.68 12.12 14.79
CA LEU A 188 2.45 13.03 15.64
C LEU A 188 3.46 13.87 14.86
N LEU A 189 3.91 13.39 13.70
CA LEU A 189 4.90 14.05 12.86
C LEU A 189 4.29 14.87 11.71
N LYS A 190 2.95 15.00 11.66
CA LYS A 190 2.24 15.59 10.52
C LYS A 190 2.75 16.97 10.13
N ASN A 191 3.13 17.78 11.11
CA ASN A 191 3.60 19.15 10.90
C ASN A 191 5.09 19.36 11.25
N SER A 192 5.82 18.29 11.61
CA SER A 192 7.17 18.39 12.17
C SER A 192 8.19 17.43 11.55
N HIS A 193 7.78 16.52 10.66
CA HIS A 193 8.74 15.67 9.96
C HIS A 193 9.60 16.51 8.98
N PRO A 194 10.91 16.23 8.87
CA PRO A 194 11.75 16.78 7.82
C PRO A 194 11.28 16.22 6.47
N CYS A 195 10.42 16.99 5.79
CA CYS A 195 9.82 16.59 4.54
C CYS A 195 10.82 16.79 3.40
N VAL A 196 11.51 15.73 3.01
CA VAL A 196 12.41 15.70 1.85
C VAL A 196 11.73 14.95 0.70
N GLU A 197 11.65 15.59 -0.46
CA GLU A 197 11.05 15.00 -1.65
C GLU A 197 11.82 13.75 -2.06
N GLY A 198 11.10 12.67 -2.35
CA GLY A 198 11.72 11.45 -2.85
C GLY A 198 12.69 10.76 -1.86
N ALA A 199 12.64 11.09 -0.56
CA ALA A 199 13.54 10.55 0.48
C ALA A 199 13.69 9.01 0.49
N MET A 200 12.74 8.32 -0.13
CA MET A 200 12.61 6.86 -0.13
C MET A 200 12.75 6.22 -1.51
N HIS A 201 13.07 7.02 -2.54
CA HIS A 201 13.38 6.56 -3.91
C HIS A 201 14.90 6.49 -4.17
N HIS A 202 15.72 6.83 -3.19
CA HIS A 202 17.17 6.64 -3.28
C HIS A 202 17.54 5.26 -2.74
N ASP A 203 18.27 4.48 -3.54
CA ASP A 203 18.92 3.28 -3.07
C ASP A 203 19.85 3.66 -1.92
N CYS A 204 19.70 2.97 -0.78
CA CYS A 204 20.61 3.10 0.34
C CYS A 204 22.04 2.83 -0.15
N PRO A 205 22.96 3.81 -0.18
CA PRO A 205 24.30 3.61 -0.74
C PRO A 205 25.16 2.64 0.09
N VAL A 206 24.70 2.31 1.29
CA VAL A 206 25.34 1.35 2.21
C VAL A 206 24.80 -0.07 2.00
N CYS A 207 23.52 -0.21 1.69
CA CYS A 207 22.83 -1.49 1.76
C CYS A 207 22.26 -1.98 0.42
N PHE A 208 22.25 -1.14 -0.63
CA PHE A 208 21.71 -1.43 -1.98
C PHE A 208 20.30 -2.04 -2.02
N GLU A 209 19.63 -2.16 -0.88
CA GLU A 209 18.28 -2.66 -0.72
C GLU A 209 17.41 -1.52 -0.17
N VAL A 210 16.42 -1.12 -0.95
CA VAL A 210 15.34 -0.25 -0.47
C VAL A 210 14.56 -1.03 0.58
N LYS A 211 14.68 -0.67 1.86
CA LYS A 211 13.60 -0.30 2.83
C LYS A 211 14.26 0.14 4.15
N LEU A 212 13.76 1.23 4.75
CA LEU A 212 13.48 1.35 6.19
C LEU A 212 12.95 2.77 6.50
N CYS A 213 11.63 2.91 6.46
CA CYS A 213 10.96 3.93 7.28
C CYS A 213 10.91 3.39 8.70
N ASP A 214 11.77 3.89 9.58
CA ASP A 214 11.31 4.74 10.70
C ASP A 214 12.40 5.10 11.70
N LEU A 215 13.59 4.47 11.73
CA LEU A 215 14.64 4.90 12.68
C LEU A 215 16.11 4.74 12.23
N MET A 216 16.39 4.09 11.09
CA MET A 216 17.78 3.80 10.70
C MET A 216 18.44 4.83 9.77
N VAL A 217 17.70 5.77 9.19
CA VAL A 217 18.31 6.85 8.40
C VAL A 217 19.22 7.71 9.29
N ILE A 218 18.83 7.92 10.55
CA ILE A 218 19.64 8.64 11.53
C ILE A 218 20.86 7.79 11.93
N MET A 219 20.71 6.48 12.14
CA MET A 219 21.87 5.63 12.47
C MET A 219 22.88 5.53 11.33
N CYS A 220 22.44 5.44 10.06
CA CYS A 220 23.36 5.46 8.92
C CYS A 220 24.02 6.83 8.70
N ALA A 221 23.30 7.94 8.89
CA ALA A 221 23.89 9.28 8.81
C ALA A 221 24.93 9.51 9.92
N LEU A 222 24.66 9.05 11.14
CA LEU A 222 25.61 9.12 12.26
C LEU A 222 26.83 8.21 12.05
N GLN A 223 26.66 7.02 11.47
CA GLN A 223 27.77 6.14 11.12
C GLN A 223 28.65 6.74 10.01
N TRP A 224 28.04 7.41 9.02
CA TRP A 224 28.76 8.09 7.93
C TRP A 224 29.49 9.34 8.43
N MET A 225 28.88 10.15 9.30
CA MET A 225 29.57 11.27 9.95
C MET A 225 30.72 10.79 10.85
N TYR A 226 30.54 9.70 11.60
CA TYR A 226 31.62 9.10 12.39
C TYR A 226 32.76 8.62 11.48
N ILE A 227 32.46 7.91 10.39
CA ILE A 227 33.47 7.46 9.42
C ILE A 227 34.18 8.66 8.77
N LEU A 228 33.48 9.73 8.39
CA LEU A 228 34.11 10.95 7.86
C LEU A 228 35.03 11.61 8.88
N THR A 229 34.60 11.77 10.14
CA THR A 229 35.46 12.35 11.19
C THR A 229 36.68 11.48 11.48
N VAL A 230 36.54 10.15 11.47
CA VAL A 230 37.66 9.23 11.73
C VAL A 230 38.61 9.19 10.52
N VAL A 231 38.09 9.25 9.28
CA VAL A 231 38.92 9.34 8.07
C VAL A 231 39.66 10.68 7.99
N GLU A 232 39.03 11.81 8.36
CA GLU A 232 39.71 13.10 8.46
C GLU A 232 40.79 13.11 9.56
N MET A 233 40.53 12.49 10.72
CA MET A 233 41.53 12.37 11.79
C MET A 233 42.73 11.49 11.38
N VAL A 234 42.49 10.39 10.65
CA VAL A 234 43.57 9.53 10.15
C VAL A 234 44.34 10.23 9.02
N MET A 235 43.67 10.94 8.11
CA MET A 235 44.34 11.70 7.04
C MET A 235 45.15 12.89 7.58
N CYS A 236 44.69 13.56 8.64
CA CYS A 236 45.42 14.64 9.29
C CYS A 236 46.68 14.15 10.03
N SER A 237 46.64 12.92 10.57
CA SER A 237 47.80 12.29 11.20
C SER A 237 48.88 11.87 10.20
N PHE A 238 48.49 11.49 8.98
CA PHE A 238 49.43 11.15 7.90
C PHE A 238 50.04 12.37 7.20
N TYR A 239 49.31 13.50 7.11
CA TYR A 239 49.86 14.72 6.50
C TYR A 239 50.91 15.40 7.39
N SER A 240 50.80 15.31 8.72
CA SER A 240 51.79 15.90 9.63
C SER A 240 53.12 15.12 9.71
N ILE A 241 53.17 13.87 9.25
CA ILE A 241 54.39 13.04 9.26
C ILE A 241 55.20 13.23 7.97
N ARG A 242 54.58 13.72 6.89
CA ARG A 242 55.23 13.86 5.57
C ARG A 242 55.93 15.20 5.35
N GLU A 243 55.90 16.12 6.31
CA GLU A 243 56.69 17.37 6.31
C GLU A 243 57.90 17.33 7.28
N MET A 244 58.26 16.15 7.81
CA MET A 244 59.43 15.99 8.69
C MET A 244 60.46 14.95 8.22
N THR A 245 60.52 14.68 6.91
CA THR A 245 61.61 13.91 6.28
C THR A 245 62.16 14.59 5.04
#